data_AF-A0A9X2IZK1-F1
#
_entry.id   AF-A0A9X2IZK1-F1
#
_cell.length_a   1.000
_cell.length_b   1.000
_cell.length_c   1.000
_cell.angle_alpha   90.00
_cell.angle_beta   90.00
_cell.angle_gamma   90.00
#
_symmetry.space_group_name_H-M   'P 1'
#
loop_
_entity.id
_entity.type
_entity.pdbx_description
1 polymer ?
#
loop_
_entity_poly.entity_id
_entity_poly.type
_entity_poly.pdbx_seq_one_letter_code
_entity_poly.pdbx_strand_id
1 'polypeptide(L)'
;MDDPTPGERLDAALQRLRESATAAAGTMTAQGAFGWMMRGDLAKARATLVKLSPDKLTEVSAAAAALSALADEVAAEARRS
;
A
#
# COMPACT_ATOMS: atom_id res chain seq x y z
N MET A 1 -3.98 6.47 -38.07
CA MET A 1 -3.97 6.14 -36.64
C MET A 1 -4.63 4.78 -36.57
N ASP A 2 -3.83 3.73 -36.57
CA ASP A 2 -4.32 2.35 -36.62
C ASP A 2 -4.96 1.99 -35.28
N ASP A 3 -6.19 1.48 -35.34
CA ASP A 3 -6.87 0.99 -34.14
C ASP A 3 -6.14 -0.25 -33.59
N PRO A 4 -5.94 -0.35 -32.26
CA PRO A 4 -5.26 -1.48 -31.66
C PRO A 4 -5.99 -2.78 -31.98
N THR A 5 -5.22 -3.78 -32.39
CA THR A 5 -5.75 -5.10 -32.72
C THR A 5 -6.44 -5.71 -31.49
N PRO A 6 -7.41 -6.62 -31.68
CA PRO A 6 -8.08 -7.29 -30.57
C PRO A 6 -7.12 -7.99 -29.59
N GLY A 7 -5.96 -8.47 -30.07
CA GLY A 7 -4.91 -9.07 -29.25
C GLY A 7 -4.22 -8.06 -28.33
N GLU A 8 -3.82 -6.91 -28.88
CA GLU A 8 -3.17 -5.83 -28.09
C GLU A 8 -4.10 -5.26 -27.01
N ARG A 9 -5.40 -5.19 -27.29
CA ARG A 9 -6.41 -4.77 -26.30
C ARG A 9 -6.55 -5.79 -25.17
N LEU A 10 -6.50 -7.08 -25.48
CA LEU A 10 -6.56 -8.16 -24.48
C LEU A 10 -5.32 -8.16 -23.58
N ASP A 11 -4.13 -8.03 -24.17
CA ASP A 11 -2.88 -7.97 -23.41
C ASP A 11 -2.82 -6.75 -22.48
N ALA A 12 -3.22 -5.57 -22.96
CA ALA A 12 -3.31 -4.37 -22.14
C ALA A 12 -4.33 -4.53 -20.99
N ALA A 13 -5.46 -5.19 -21.23
CA ALA A 13 -6.45 -5.47 -20.19
C ALA A 13 -5.91 -6.45 -19.12
N LEU A 14 -5.22 -7.51 -19.55
CA LEU A 14 -4.57 -8.47 -18.66
C LEU A 14 -3.45 -7.82 -17.84
N GLN A 15 -2.67 -6.93 -18.45
CA GLN A 15 -1.62 -6.19 -17.76
C GLN A 15 -2.20 -5.27 -16.68
N ARG A 16 -3.24 -4.48 -17.01
CA ARG A 16 -3.96 -3.65 -16.02
C ARG A 16 -4.59 -4.47 -14.90
N LEU A 17 -5.12 -5.65 -15.21
CA LEU A 17 -5.66 -6.57 -14.21
C LEU A 17 -4.55 -7.08 -13.27
N ARG A 18 -3.36 -7.40 -13.79
CA ARG A 18 -2.21 -7.79 -12.97
C ARG A 18 -1.71 -6.65 -12.10
N GLU A 19 -1.61 -5.44 -12.65
CA GLU A 19 -1.19 -4.24 -11.93
C GLU A 19 -2.17 -3.92 -10.79
N SER A 20 -3.47 -3.93 -11.07
CA SER A 20 -4.50 -3.72 -10.06
C SER A 20 -4.53 -4.83 -8.99
N ALA A 21 -4.41 -6.10 -9.39
CA ALA A 21 -4.31 -7.21 -8.45
C ALA A 21 -3.07 -7.10 -7.55
N THR A 22 -1.94 -6.67 -8.11
CA THR A 22 -0.68 -6.45 -7.38
C THR A 22 -0.81 -5.28 -6.40
N ALA A 23 -1.43 -4.18 -6.82
CA ALA A 23 -1.71 -3.02 -5.98
C ALA A 23 -2.65 -3.37 -4.81
N ALA A 24 -3.70 -4.14 -5.08
CA ALA A 24 -4.64 -4.62 -4.07
C ALA A 24 -3.97 -5.58 -3.06
N ALA A 25 -3.20 -6.55 -3.56
CA ALA A 25 -2.47 -7.49 -2.71
C ALA A 25 -1.42 -6.78 -1.82
N GLY A 26 -0.71 -5.79 -2.38
CA GLY A 26 0.24 -4.98 -1.63
C GLY A 26 -0.44 -4.17 -0.51
N THR A 27 -1.62 -3.60 -0.79
CA THR A 27 -2.41 -2.83 0.17
C THR A 27 -2.92 -3.72 1.31
N MET A 28 -3.48 -4.90 1.00
CA MET A 28 -3.93 -5.85 2.02
C MET A 28 -2.78 -6.35 2.89
N THR A 29 -1.60 -6.58 2.30
CA THR A 29 -0.41 -6.98 3.03
C THR A 29 0.05 -5.89 3.99
N ALA A 30 0.07 -4.62 3.56
CA ALA A 30 0.39 -3.48 4.42
C ALA A 30 -0.61 -3.33 5.58
N GLN A 31 -1.92 -3.48 5.31
CA GLN A 31 -2.96 -3.47 6.35
C GLN A 31 -2.77 -4.61 7.36
N GLY A 32 -2.45 -5.82 6.89
CA GLY A 32 -2.16 -6.96 7.76
C GLY A 32 -0.96 -6.72 8.66
N ALA A 33 0.12 -6.15 8.11
CA ALA A 33 1.31 -5.76 8.87
C ALA A 33 1.00 -4.70 9.93
N PHE A 34 0.22 -3.67 9.57
CA PHE A 34 -0.23 -2.63 10.50
C PHE A 34 -1.07 -3.22 11.64
N GLY A 35 -1.97 -4.16 11.34
CA GLY A 35 -2.75 -4.86 12.36
C GLY A 35 -1.88 -5.63 13.37
N TRP A 36 -0.80 -6.28 12.92
CA TRP A 36 0.17 -6.91 13.83
C TRP A 36 0.94 -5.90 14.67
N MET A 37 1.37 -4.78 14.05
CA MET A 37 2.07 -3.69 14.74
C MET A 37 1.21 -3.09 15.86
N MET A 38 -0.07 -2.82 15.61
CA MET A 38 -1.00 -2.29 16.62
C MET A 38 -1.25 -3.27 17.79
N ARG A 39 -1.03 -4.57 17.58
CA ARG A 39 -1.06 -5.60 18.63
C ARG A 39 0.28 -5.78 19.34
N GLY A 40 1.32 -5.05 18.96
CA GLY A 40 2.67 -5.18 19.51
C GLY A 40 3.48 -6.37 18.97
N ASP A 41 2.94 -7.13 18.00
CA ASP A 41 3.62 -8.30 17.42
C ASP A 41 4.50 -7.88 16.22
N LEU A 42 5.65 -7.28 16.54
CA LEU A 42 6.58 -6.76 15.53
C LEU A 42 7.20 -7.86 14.66
N ALA A 43 7.34 -9.08 15.19
CA ALA A 43 7.86 -10.21 14.45
C ALA A 43 6.92 -10.59 13.29
N LYS A 44 5.61 -10.71 13.56
CA LYS A 44 4.61 -10.96 12.51
C LYS A 44 4.41 -9.79 11.57
N ALA A 45 4.50 -8.55 12.07
CA ALA A 45 4.48 -7.37 11.21
C ALA A 45 5.65 -7.41 10.20
N ARG A 46 6.87 -7.67 10.68
CA ARG A 46 8.06 -7.83 9.82
C ARG A 46 7.90 -8.97 8.81
N ALA A 47 7.46 -10.15 9.27
CA ALA A 47 7.23 -11.31 8.40
C ALA A 47 6.15 -11.07 7.32
N THR A 48 5.24 -10.13 7.56
CA THR A 48 4.23 -9.71 6.59
C THR A 48 4.82 -8.69 5.59
N LEU A 49 5.57 -7.69 6.08
CA LEU A 49 6.17 -6.66 5.24
C LEU A 49 7.21 -7.20 4.26
N VAL A 50 8.01 -8.22 4.64
CA VAL A 50 9.02 -8.82 3.73
C VAL A 50 8.44 -9.46 2.46
N LYS A 51 7.12 -9.61 2.37
CA LYS A 51 6.42 -10.11 1.17
C LYS A 51 6.18 -9.02 0.12
N LEU A 52 6.39 -7.75 0.47
CA LEU A 52 6.26 -6.61 -0.42
C LEU A 52 7.54 -6.38 -1.22
N SER A 53 7.40 -5.81 -2.42
CA SER A 53 8.55 -5.34 -3.18
C SER A 53 9.22 -4.14 -2.50
N PRO A 54 10.51 -3.88 -2.77
CA PRO A 54 11.23 -2.70 -2.22
C PRO A 54 10.52 -1.37 -2.50
N ASP A 55 9.99 -1.19 -3.71
CA ASP A 55 9.25 0.02 -4.08
C ASP A 55 7.99 0.18 -3.22
N LYS A 56 7.26 -0.92 -3.00
CA LYS A 56 6.06 -0.88 -2.17
C LYS A 56 6.36 -0.65 -0.70
N LEU A 57 7.49 -1.16 -0.21
CA LEU A 57 7.98 -0.84 1.14
C LEU A 57 8.30 0.66 1.29
N THR A 58 8.89 1.27 0.25
CA THR A 58 9.18 2.72 0.22
C THR A 58 7.88 3.53 0.24
N GLU A 59 6.89 3.16 -0.58
CA GLU A 59 5.56 3.80 -0.56
C GLU A 59 4.88 3.68 0.81
N VAL A 60 4.90 2.50 1.42
CA VAL A 60 4.31 2.27 2.76
C VAL A 60 5.02 3.12 3.81
N SER A 61 6.35 3.23 3.74
CA SER A 61 7.13 4.07 4.65
C SER A 61 6.76 5.55 4.51
N ALA A 62 6.65 6.06 3.28
CA ALA A 62 6.22 7.44 3.03
C ALA A 62 4.80 7.71 3.55
N ALA A 63 3.86 6.78 3.29
CA ALA A 63 2.49 6.88 3.78
C ALA A 63 2.42 6.87 5.31
N ALA A 64 3.22 6.03 5.99
CA ALA A 64 3.28 5.99 7.45
C ALA A 64 3.82 7.30 8.03
N ALA A 65 4.83 7.90 7.42
CA ALA A 65 5.36 9.20 7.83
C ALA A 65 4.32 10.32 7.68
N ALA A 66 3.63 10.38 6.54
CA ALA A 66 2.56 11.35 6.31
C ALA A 66 1.40 11.18 7.30
N LEU A 67 1.00 9.93 7.57
CA LEU A 67 -0.04 9.62 8.56
C LEU A 67 0.36 10.06 9.98
N SER A 68 1.63 9.85 10.36
CA SER A 68 2.14 10.31 11.66
C SER A 68 2.04 11.83 11.80
N ALA A 69 2.49 12.57 10.80
CA ALA A 69 2.42 14.04 10.80
C ALA A 69 0.98 14.53 10.91
N LEU A 70 0.05 13.95 10.14
CA LEU A 70 -1.37 14.30 10.21
C LEU A 70 -1.98 13.97 11.58
N ALA A 71 -1.60 12.84 12.19
CA ALA A 71 -2.07 12.48 13.52
C ALA A 71 -1.59 13.48 14.58
N ASP A 72 -0.35 13.96 14.48
CA ASP A 72 0.19 14.99 15.36
C ASP A 72 -0.55 16.33 15.22
N GLU A 73 -0.85 16.74 13.98
CA GLU A 73 -1.65 17.94 13.70
C GLU A 73 -3.04 17.86 14.34
N VAL A 74 -3.78 16.77 14.11
CA VAL A 74 -5.11 16.53 14.68
C VAL A 74 -5.06 16.49 16.21
N ALA A 75 -4.05 15.84 16.79
CA ALA A 75 -3.88 15.78 18.23
C ALA A 75 -3.57 17.17 18.83
N ALA A 76 -2.81 18.01 18.11
CA ALA A 76 -2.52 19.38 18.53
C ALA A 76 -3.77 20.28 18.46
N GLU A 77 -4.61 20.12 17.43
CA GLU A 77 -5.91 20.80 17.32
C GLU A 77 -6.87 20.44 18.45
N ALA A 78 -6.98 19.14 18.76
CA ALA A 78 -7.84 18.65 19.82
C ALA A 78 -7.47 19.20 21.21
N ARG A 79 -6.18 19.46 21.47
CA ARG A 79 -5.71 20.05 22.75
C ARG A 79 -5.96 21.56 22.86
N ARG A 80 -6.22 22.24 21.75
CA ARG A 80 -6.52 23.69 21.72
C ARG A 80 -8.01 24.00 21.81
N SER A 81 -8.86 23.00 21.66
CA SER A 81 -10.32 23.07 21.77
C SER A 81 -10.76 22.73 23.19
#